data_AF-A0A840HEF4-F1
#
_entry.id   AF-A0A840HEF4-F1
#
_cell.length_a   1.000
_cell.length_b   1.000
_cell.length_c   1.000
_cell.angle_alpha   90.00
_cell.angle_beta   90.00
_cell.angle_gamma   90.00
#
_symmetry.space_group_name_H-M   'P 1'
#
loop_
_entity.id
_entity.type
_entity.pdbx_description
1 polymer ?
#
loop_
_entity_poly.entity_id
_entity_poly.type
_entity_poly.pdbx_seq_one_letter_code
_entity_poly.pdbx_strand_id
1 'polypeptide(L)'
;MRARAVLAALLIWCSAPALAQQEGAALYAAHCAQCHDGDVQTRVPGRGALQAMSFDHVLAALTSGSMAAMAKDRSDAERRAIASFVTGKIATGGVAADAEGRCTQQASGFPQALDGPRWNGWGVDTNNSRFQPADMAGLTAEQVPRLRLKWAYAFPGASVSFAPPTIVGGMLFIGGTDRKVHALDARSGCTLWTLAIDAAVRAAISFAPLPGSDQFAIFFGDLRANVYAVNALTGALIWKTKVEEHAAARITGAPTLHSGVLYVPVSSIEEAAGSQASYECCTFRGSVVALDAATGKLVWQAYTIPEVPHPTGKSARGTQLFGPSGAAIWSAPTIDPKRGAVYVATSNSYSNPPAVTADAILAFELATGRLLWKQQATPKDAFVVACFTADKSNCPEDHGPDHDFGQSPILVTLRDGRRVLVIAQKSGVVHALDPDDGGKILWQTRIGKGGALGGSEWGSAADGERIYVANSDVRFMRDGTRQLDSTQGGGLFGLDLASGKIAMEVPPVACGDRPKCSPALSAAVSLIPGVVFSGGVSGFLRAYATDGKLLWEFDTAQDFKAVNGVPAHGGAIDGPGPVIAGGMLYSNSGYGQWSGVAGNVLLAFEVGTE
;
A
#
# COMPACT_ATOMS: atom_id res chain seq x y z
N MET A 1 -15.65 -57.77 -5.26
CA MET A 1 -16.26 -56.42 -5.22
C MET A 1 -15.36 -55.30 -4.69
N ARG A 2 -14.20 -55.56 -4.05
CA ARG A 2 -13.33 -54.49 -3.51
C ARG A 2 -12.29 -53.89 -4.48
N ALA A 3 -12.04 -54.49 -5.66
CA ALA A 3 -11.10 -53.96 -6.64
C ALA A 3 -11.70 -52.87 -7.58
N ARG A 4 -13.03 -52.81 -7.73
CA ARG A 4 -13.70 -51.83 -8.62
C ARG A 4 -13.91 -50.44 -7.98
N ALA A 5 -13.97 -50.36 -6.64
CA ALA A 5 -14.12 -49.09 -5.93
C ALA A 5 -12.81 -48.27 -5.87
N VAL A 6 -11.65 -48.94 -5.85
CA VAL A 6 -10.34 -48.28 -5.82
C VAL A 6 -9.98 -47.68 -7.19
N LEU A 7 -10.35 -48.35 -8.30
CA LEU A 7 -10.16 -47.79 -9.64
C LEU A 7 -11.02 -46.55 -9.91
N ALA A 8 -12.25 -46.51 -9.38
CA ALA A 8 -13.14 -45.36 -9.56
C ALA A 8 -12.62 -44.12 -8.80
N ALA A 9 -12.08 -44.29 -7.60
CA ALA A 9 -11.48 -43.18 -6.83
C ALA A 9 -10.18 -42.65 -7.46
N LEU A 10 -9.33 -43.52 -8.03
CA LEU A 10 -8.11 -43.12 -8.76
C LEU A 10 -8.43 -42.40 -10.09
N LEU A 11 -9.48 -42.82 -10.81
CA LEU A 11 -9.90 -42.16 -12.05
C LEU A 11 -10.54 -40.78 -11.81
N ILE A 12 -11.22 -40.56 -10.68
CA ILE A 12 -11.80 -39.26 -10.30
C ILE A 12 -10.71 -38.27 -9.86
N TRP A 13 -9.61 -38.74 -9.27
CA TRP A 13 -8.47 -37.88 -8.90
C TRP A 13 -7.56 -37.53 -10.07
N CYS A 14 -7.42 -38.40 -11.08
CA CYS A 14 -6.66 -38.09 -12.29
C CYS A 14 -7.38 -37.16 -13.29
N SER A 15 -8.71 -37.00 -13.17
CA SER A 15 -9.51 -36.20 -14.12
C SER A 15 -9.79 -34.77 -13.67
N ALA A 16 -9.72 -34.47 -12.37
CA ALA A 16 -9.90 -33.10 -11.84
C ALA A 16 -8.87 -32.07 -12.39
N PRO A 17 -7.58 -32.39 -12.53
CA PRO A 17 -6.61 -31.46 -13.14
C PRO A 17 -6.90 -31.23 -14.62
N ALA A 18 -7.28 -32.29 -15.35
CA ALA A 18 -7.59 -32.20 -16.78
C ALA A 18 -8.86 -31.40 -17.05
N LEU A 19 -9.91 -31.57 -16.23
CA LEU A 19 -11.14 -30.77 -16.29
C LEU A 19 -10.89 -29.30 -15.96
N ALA A 20 -10.13 -29.00 -14.90
CA ALA A 20 -9.77 -27.62 -14.55
C ALA A 20 -8.89 -26.96 -15.63
N GLN A 21 -8.01 -27.73 -16.28
CA GLN A 21 -7.18 -27.26 -17.38
C GLN A 21 -8.01 -27.00 -18.64
N GLN A 22 -9.02 -27.84 -18.92
CA GLN A 22 -9.93 -27.70 -20.05
C GLN A 22 -10.90 -26.51 -19.86
N GLU A 23 -11.39 -26.31 -18.64
CA GLU A 23 -12.21 -25.17 -18.25
C GLU A 23 -11.40 -23.86 -18.30
N GLY A 24 -10.17 -23.87 -17.77
CA GLY A 24 -9.25 -22.74 -17.86
C GLY A 24 -8.86 -22.38 -19.29
N ALA A 25 -8.69 -23.38 -20.17
CA ALA A 25 -8.42 -23.16 -21.60
C ALA A 25 -9.59 -22.46 -22.30
N ALA A 26 -10.82 -22.89 -22.03
CA ALA A 26 -12.03 -22.30 -22.59
C ALA A 26 -12.21 -20.84 -22.12
N LEU A 27 -12.04 -20.61 -20.82
CA LEU A 27 -12.09 -19.27 -20.22
C LEU A 27 -11.01 -18.34 -20.78
N TYR A 28 -9.77 -18.84 -20.91
CA TYR A 28 -8.67 -18.06 -21.50
C TYR A 28 -8.96 -17.71 -22.97
N ALA A 29 -9.42 -18.68 -23.76
CA ALA A 29 -9.76 -18.45 -25.16
C ALA A 29 -10.87 -17.40 -25.31
N ALA A 30 -11.88 -17.44 -24.44
CA ALA A 30 -13.01 -16.52 -24.50
C ALA A 30 -12.68 -15.09 -24.02
N HIS A 31 -11.74 -14.92 -23.08
CA HIS A 31 -11.60 -13.66 -22.34
C HIS A 31 -10.18 -13.07 -22.30
N CYS A 32 -9.15 -13.84 -22.67
CA CYS A 32 -7.75 -13.44 -22.49
C CYS A 32 -6.94 -13.51 -23.79
N ALA A 33 -7.18 -14.52 -24.64
CA ALA A 33 -6.37 -14.80 -25.82
C ALA A 33 -6.27 -13.62 -26.80
N GLN A 34 -7.33 -12.82 -26.94
CA GLN A 34 -7.35 -11.65 -27.82
C GLN A 34 -6.22 -10.65 -27.54
N CYS A 35 -5.79 -10.54 -26.28
CA CYS A 35 -4.72 -9.61 -25.89
C CYS A 35 -3.37 -10.32 -25.66
N HIS A 36 -3.38 -11.59 -25.24
CA HIS A 36 -2.19 -12.31 -24.80
C HIS A 36 -1.56 -13.25 -25.86
N ASP A 37 -2.27 -13.53 -26.95
CA ASP A 37 -1.78 -14.36 -28.07
C ASP A 37 -1.41 -13.53 -29.32
N GLY A 38 -1.48 -12.19 -29.25
CA GLY A 38 -1.14 -11.28 -30.35
C GLY A 38 0.37 -10.99 -30.49
N ASP A 39 0.78 -10.44 -31.64
CA ASP A 39 2.18 -10.16 -31.97
C ASP A 39 2.84 -9.07 -31.11
N VAL A 40 4.19 -9.13 -31.09
CA VAL A 40 5.18 -8.64 -30.10
C VAL A 40 5.31 -7.11 -29.94
N GLN A 41 4.24 -6.33 -30.11
CA GLN A 41 4.23 -4.88 -29.85
C GLN A 41 3.10 -4.42 -28.91
N THR A 42 2.72 -5.25 -27.94
CA THR A 42 1.76 -4.85 -26.89
C THR A 42 2.42 -4.87 -25.51
N ARG A 43 1.98 -3.97 -24.61
CA ARG A 43 2.42 -3.89 -23.20
C ARG A 43 1.86 -5.03 -22.34
N VAL A 44 1.40 -6.10 -22.97
CA VAL A 44 0.66 -7.21 -22.38
C VAL A 44 1.56 -8.45 -22.49
N PRO A 45 1.82 -9.19 -21.39
CA PRO A 45 2.71 -10.34 -21.44
C PRO A 45 2.13 -11.44 -22.35
N GLY A 46 2.90 -11.85 -23.36
CA GLY A 46 2.52 -12.96 -24.24
C GLY A 46 2.49 -14.31 -23.52
N ARG A 47 1.91 -15.35 -24.15
CA ARG A 47 1.68 -16.66 -23.51
C ARG A 47 2.94 -17.31 -22.89
N GLY A 48 4.09 -17.21 -23.55
CA GLY A 48 5.35 -17.73 -23.01
C GLY A 48 5.81 -17.00 -21.74
N ALA A 49 5.57 -15.68 -21.65
CA ALA A 49 5.87 -14.90 -20.45
C ALA A 49 4.92 -15.25 -19.29
N LEU A 50 3.63 -15.47 -19.58
CA LEU A 50 2.66 -15.94 -18.59
C LEU A 50 3.02 -17.34 -18.04
N GLN A 51 3.50 -18.24 -18.88
CA GLN A 51 3.97 -19.58 -18.45
C GLN A 51 5.15 -19.51 -17.48
N ALA A 52 6.04 -18.52 -17.65
CA ALA A 52 7.16 -18.30 -16.74
C ALA A 52 6.72 -17.80 -15.35
N MET A 53 5.56 -17.13 -15.24
CA MET A 53 5.04 -16.58 -13.99
C MET A 53 4.54 -17.66 -13.01
N SER A 54 4.45 -17.32 -11.72
CA SER A 54 3.84 -18.20 -10.71
C SER A 54 2.31 -18.21 -10.84
N PHE A 55 1.67 -19.31 -10.40
CA PHE A 55 0.22 -19.40 -10.31
C PHE A 55 -0.36 -18.24 -9.49
N ASP A 56 0.23 -17.97 -8.32
CA ASP A 56 -0.24 -16.93 -7.40
C ASP A 56 -0.06 -15.51 -7.95
N HIS A 57 1.01 -15.25 -8.72
CA HIS A 57 1.19 -13.96 -9.39
C HIS A 57 0.07 -13.69 -10.40
N VAL A 58 -0.25 -14.67 -11.26
CA VAL A 58 -1.33 -14.53 -12.24
C VAL A 58 -2.68 -14.43 -11.52
N LEU A 59 -2.91 -15.24 -10.48
CA LEU A 59 -4.13 -15.16 -9.70
C LEU A 59 -4.29 -13.80 -9.02
N ALA A 60 -3.22 -13.25 -8.45
CA ALA A 60 -3.22 -11.93 -7.84
C ALA A 60 -3.50 -10.83 -8.88
N ALA A 61 -2.91 -10.93 -10.08
CA ALA A 61 -3.20 -10.03 -11.20
C ALA A 61 -4.68 -10.05 -11.58
N LEU A 62 -5.31 -11.23 -11.67
CA LEU A 62 -6.73 -11.41 -11.96
C LEU A 62 -7.66 -11.04 -10.81
N THR A 63 -7.18 -11.05 -9.57
CA THR A 63 -8.02 -10.84 -8.38
C THR A 63 -8.02 -9.40 -7.92
N SER A 64 -6.84 -8.78 -7.85
CA SER A 64 -6.65 -7.45 -7.26
C SER A 64 -5.62 -6.57 -7.99
N GLY A 65 -4.89 -7.14 -8.95
CA GLY A 65 -3.86 -6.44 -9.73
C GLY A 65 -4.37 -5.88 -11.06
N SER A 66 -3.45 -5.76 -12.02
CA SER A 66 -3.69 -5.09 -13.31
C SER A 66 -4.78 -5.72 -14.18
N MET A 67 -5.11 -7.00 -13.96
CA MET A 67 -6.13 -7.74 -14.73
C MET A 67 -7.46 -7.86 -13.97
N ALA A 68 -7.57 -7.30 -12.77
CA ALA A 68 -8.75 -7.46 -11.92
C ALA A 68 -10.04 -6.93 -12.58
N ALA A 69 -9.94 -5.81 -13.28
CA ALA A 69 -11.08 -5.23 -13.99
C ALA A 69 -11.54 -6.13 -15.15
N MET A 70 -10.62 -6.81 -15.86
CA MET A 70 -10.93 -7.74 -16.95
C MET A 70 -11.51 -9.06 -16.43
N ALA A 71 -11.14 -9.44 -15.20
CA ALA A 71 -11.62 -10.65 -14.55
C ALA A 71 -12.76 -10.39 -13.55
N LYS A 72 -13.40 -9.21 -13.57
CA LYS A 72 -14.38 -8.79 -12.56
C LYS A 72 -15.58 -9.76 -12.47
N ASP A 73 -16.06 -10.22 -13.62
CA ASP A 73 -17.23 -11.10 -13.72
C ASP A 73 -16.84 -12.58 -13.59
N ARG A 74 -15.58 -12.87 -13.29
CA ARG A 74 -15.08 -14.23 -13.06
C ARG A 74 -15.10 -14.52 -11.56
N SER A 75 -15.71 -15.64 -11.20
CA SER A 75 -15.64 -16.21 -9.86
C SER A 75 -14.20 -16.56 -9.50
N ASP A 76 -13.93 -16.72 -8.20
CA ASP A 76 -12.59 -17.10 -7.73
C ASP A 76 -12.16 -18.49 -8.26
N ALA A 77 -13.11 -19.39 -8.54
CA ALA A 77 -12.82 -20.67 -9.19
C ALA A 77 -12.38 -20.47 -10.65
N GLU A 78 -13.09 -19.64 -11.41
CA GLU A 78 -12.75 -19.33 -12.81
C GLU A 78 -11.41 -18.61 -12.92
N ARG A 79 -11.12 -17.64 -12.04
CA ARG A 79 -9.81 -16.96 -11.99
C ARG A 79 -8.67 -17.93 -11.73
N ARG A 80 -8.87 -18.90 -10.82
CA ARG A 80 -7.90 -19.98 -10.55
C ARG A 80 -7.74 -20.91 -11.74
N ALA A 81 -8.81 -21.27 -12.44
CA ALA A 81 -8.74 -22.09 -13.64
C ALA A 81 -7.93 -21.39 -14.75
N ILE A 82 -8.17 -20.09 -14.98
CA ILE A 82 -7.39 -19.26 -15.91
C ILE A 82 -5.92 -19.22 -15.49
N ALA A 83 -5.63 -18.88 -14.22
CA ALA A 83 -4.26 -18.82 -13.70
C ALA A 83 -3.54 -20.17 -13.86
N SER A 84 -4.24 -21.28 -13.63
CA SER A 84 -3.67 -22.61 -13.79
C SER A 84 -3.37 -22.93 -15.25
N PHE A 85 -4.30 -22.63 -16.15
CA PHE A 85 -4.12 -22.89 -17.57
C PHE A 85 -2.94 -22.10 -18.16
N VAL A 86 -2.84 -20.79 -17.89
CA VAL A 86 -1.81 -19.94 -18.52
C VAL A 86 -0.41 -20.20 -17.97
N THR A 87 -0.30 -20.60 -16.70
CA THR A 87 0.99 -20.89 -16.07
C THR A 87 1.41 -22.35 -16.23
N GLY A 88 0.47 -23.25 -16.49
CA GLY A 88 0.68 -24.70 -16.38
C GLY A 88 0.92 -25.18 -14.94
N LYS A 89 0.69 -24.32 -13.94
CA LYS A 89 0.94 -24.58 -12.51
C LYS A 89 -0.41 -24.62 -11.78
N ILE A 90 -0.50 -25.29 -10.65
CA ILE A 90 -1.69 -25.29 -9.79
C ILE A 90 -1.40 -24.49 -8.52
N ALA A 91 -2.43 -24.09 -7.78
CA ALA A 91 -2.27 -23.54 -6.45
C ALA A 91 -1.46 -24.52 -5.60
N THR A 92 -0.18 -24.23 -5.39
CA THR A 92 0.59 -24.91 -4.35
C THR A 92 0.02 -24.41 -3.03
N GLY A 93 -0.96 -25.13 -2.50
CA GLY A 93 -1.47 -24.87 -1.17
C GLY A 93 -0.29 -24.75 -0.22
N GLY A 94 -0.11 -23.57 0.37
CA GLY A 94 1.04 -23.21 1.20
C GLY A 94 1.23 -24.05 2.47
N VAL A 95 0.57 -25.20 2.61
CA VAL A 95 0.67 -26.06 3.79
C VAL A 95 2.08 -26.68 3.92
N ALA A 96 2.78 -26.96 2.82
CA ALA A 96 4.12 -27.55 2.87
C ALA A 96 5.23 -26.51 3.15
N ALA A 97 5.09 -25.28 2.62
CA ALA A 97 6.05 -24.20 2.86
C ALA A 97 5.85 -23.52 4.23
N ASP A 98 4.61 -23.50 4.76
CA ASP A 98 4.31 -22.91 6.08
C ASP A 98 4.87 -23.74 7.27
N ALA A 99 5.48 -24.91 7.02
CA ALA A 99 6.12 -25.75 8.04
C ALA A 99 7.60 -25.41 8.22
N GLU A 100 8.30 -24.98 7.17
CA GLU A 100 9.69 -24.51 7.24
C GLU A 100 9.73 -23.07 7.76
N GLY A 101 10.54 -22.81 8.78
CA GLY A 101 10.66 -21.48 9.40
C GLY A 101 9.67 -21.16 10.52
N ARG A 102 8.85 -22.12 10.97
CA ARG A 102 8.08 -21.95 12.22
C ARG A 102 9.01 -21.81 13.42
N CYS A 103 8.62 -20.97 14.38
CA CYS A 103 9.32 -20.90 15.64
C CYS A 103 9.23 -22.24 16.39
N THR A 104 10.36 -22.68 16.95
CA THR A 104 10.44 -23.97 17.67
C THR A 104 9.73 -23.94 19.03
N GLN A 105 9.52 -22.74 19.59
CA GLN A 105 8.76 -22.53 20.81
C GLN A 105 7.46 -21.80 20.47
N GLN A 106 6.33 -22.33 20.95
CA GLN A 106 5.08 -21.58 20.95
C GLN A 106 5.16 -20.49 22.02
N ALA A 107 4.88 -19.25 21.61
CA ALA A 107 4.84 -18.13 22.53
C ALA A 107 3.61 -18.28 23.45
N SER A 108 3.83 -18.32 24.77
CA SER A 108 2.76 -18.30 25.78
C SER A 108 2.24 -16.89 26.08
N GLY A 109 2.76 -15.88 25.38
CA GLY A 109 2.48 -14.46 25.54
C GLY A 109 3.38 -13.64 24.61
N PHE A 110 3.40 -12.32 24.78
CA PHE A 110 4.28 -11.45 23.97
C PHE A 110 5.75 -11.65 24.36
N PRO A 111 6.68 -11.86 23.40
CA PRO A 111 8.11 -12.00 23.67
C PRO A 111 8.76 -10.82 24.41
N GLN A 112 8.18 -9.62 24.31
CA GLN A 112 8.63 -8.41 24.98
C GLN A 112 7.45 -7.65 25.59
N ALA A 113 7.74 -6.75 26.53
CA ALA A 113 6.73 -5.88 27.14
C ALA A 113 6.07 -4.97 26.09
N LEU A 114 4.77 -4.73 26.25
CA LEU A 114 3.96 -3.98 25.27
C LEU A 114 4.17 -2.46 25.33
N ASP A 115 4.71 -1.96 26.44
CA ASP A 115 5.14 -0.57 26.65
C ASP A 115 6.59 -0.31 26.21
N GLY A 116 7.32 -1.34 25.78
CA GLY A 116 8.65 -1.22 25.21
C GLY A 116 8.68 -0.75 23.74
N PRO A 117 9.86 -0.86 23.08
CA PRO A 117 10.05 -0.48 21.68
C PRO A 117 9.00 -1.06 20.72
N ARG A 118 8.32 -0.19 19.98
CA ARG A 118 7.23 -0.56 19.09
C ARG A 118 7.02 0.40 17.92
N TRP A 119 6.39 -0.09 16.86
CA TRP A 119 5.87 0.68 15.73
C TRP A 119 4.49 0.14 15.38
N ASN A 120 3.44 0.96 15.48
CA ASN A 120 2.05 0.50 15.44
C ASN A 120 1.23 1.16 14.33
N GLY A 121 1.06 0.46 13.20
CA GLY A 121 0.31 0.97 12.05
C GLY A 121 1.18 1.79 11.08
N TRP A 122 0.59 2.80 10.43
CA TRP A 122 1.29 3.59 9.41
C TRP A 122 2.40 4.46 10.02
N GLY A 123 2.11 5.20 11.09
CA GLY A 123 3.10 5.91 11.91
C GLY A 123 3.30 5.22 13.25
N VAL A 124 4.20 5.76 14.07
CA VAL A 124 4.36 5.33 15.47
C VAL A 124 3.25 5.89 16.37
N ASP A 125 2.53 6.90 15.87
CA ASP A 125 1.48 7.65 16.55
C ASP A 125 0.26 7.86 15.63
N THR A 126 -0.86 8.29 16.22
CA THR A 126 -2.09 8.63 15.47
C THR A 126 -1.98 9.94 14.69
N ASN A 127 -0.84 10.63 14.80
CA ASN A 127 -0.54 11.87 14.10
C ASN A 127 0.21 11.61 12.78
N ASN A 128 0.52 10.34 12.49
CA ASN A 128 1.22 9.87 11.30
C ASN A 128 2.63 10.48 11.11
N SER A 129 3.32 10.82 12.21
CA SER A 129 4.65 11.49 12.17
C SER A 129 5.73 10.69 11.45
N ARG A 130 5.64 9.35 11.53
CA ARG A 130 6.69 8.40 11.11
C ARG A 130 8.08 8.76 11.68
N PHE A 131 8.09 9.43 12.83
CA PHE A 131 9.27 9.77 13.61
C PHE A 131 9.33 8.89 14.84
N GLN A 132 10.27 7.95 14.87
CA GLN A 132 10.46 7.05 15.98
C GLN A 132 11.40 7.69 17.03
N PRO A 133 10.91 7.97 18.25
CA PRO A 133 11.74 8.53 19.33
C PRO A 133 12.93 7.64 19.69
N ALA A 134 14.02 8.22 20.21
CA ALA A 134 15.28 7.50 20.45
C ALA A 134 15.14 6.24 21.33
N ASP A 135 14.34 6.33 22.39
CA ASP A 135 14.07 5.25 23.35
C ASP A 135 13.31 4.08 22.70
N MET A 136 12.41 4.38 21.76
CA MET A 136 11.67 3.38 20.99
C MET A 136 12.46 2.87 19.78
N ALA A 137 13.31 3.70 19.19
CA ALA A 137 14.15 3.34 18.06
C ALA A 137 15.23 2.34 18.46
N GLY A 138 15.86 2.51 19.63
CA GLY A 138 16.99 1.70 20.07
C GLY A 138 18.20 1.74 19.13
N LEU A 139 18.27 2.76 18.27
CA LEU A 139 19.27 2.95 17.21
C LEU A 139 19.67 4.43 17.18
N THR A 140 20.97 4.72 17.09
CA THR A 140 21.49 6.10 16.98
C THR A 140 22.12 6.38 15.61
N ALA A 141 22.31 7.65 15.28
CA ALA A 141 22.97 8.07 14.04
C ALA A 141 24.38 7.49 13.88
N GLU A 142 25.13 7.34 14.97
CA GLU A 142 26.48 6.78 14.99
C GLU A 142 26.50 5.27 14.76
N GLN A 143 25.40 4.59 15.06
CA GLN A 143 25.26 3.15 14.88
C GLN A 143 24.78 2.78 13.46
N VAL A 144 24.06 3.68 12.78
CA VAL A 144 23.49 3.46 11.44
C VAL A 144 24.52 2.96 10.41
N PRO A 145 25.75 3.50 10.31
CA PRO A 145 26.76 2.99 9.38
C PRO A 145 27.14 1.52 9.58
N ARG A 146 26.86 0.94 10.75
CA ARG A 146 27.13 -0.46 11.08
C ARG A 146 25.94 -1.40 10.88
N LEU A 147 24.82 -0.92 10.33
CA LEU A 147 23.67 -1.77 10.04
C LEU A 147 24.05 -2.88 9.03
N ARG A 148 23.64 -4.11 9.34
CA ARG A 148 23.83 -5.30 8.50
C ARG A 148 22.55 -6.12 8.44
N LEU A 149 22.33 -6.83 7.34
CA LEU A 149 21.20 -7.74 7.20
C LEU A 149 21.29 -8.83 8.28
N LYS A 150 20.25 -8.92 9.11
CA LYS A 150 20.11 -9.95 10.15
C LYS A 150 19.38 -11.17 9.60
N TRP A 151 18.23 -10.96 8.99
CA TRP A 151 17.41 -12.01 8.39
C TRP A 151 16.55 -11.47 7.25
N ALA A 152 16.12 -12.37 6.37
CA ALA A 152 15.14 -12.12 5.33
C ALA A 152 13.96 -13.10 5.47
N TYR A 153 12.74 -12.64 5.16
CA TYR A 153 11.53 -13.46 5.08
C TYR A 153 10.92 -13.30 3.70
N ALA A 154 10.55 -14.39 3.04
CA ALA A 154 9.96 -14.33 1.70
C ALA A 154 8.45 -14.61 1.73
N PHE A 155 7.70 -13.87 0.92
CA PHE A 155 6.29 -14.12 0.64
C PHE A 155 6.17 -15.04 -0.58
N PRO A 156 5.67 -16.29 -0.41
CA PRO A 156 5.56 -17.23 -1.52
C PRO A 156 4.72 -16.70 -2.68
N GLY A 157 5.23 -16.83 -3.90
CA GLY A 157 4.50 -16.48 -5.12
C GLY A 157 4.25 -14.98 -5.33
N ALA A 158 4.67 -14.11 -4.41
CA ALA A 158 4.53 -12.67 -4.52
C ALA A 158 5.51 -12.08 -5.55
N SER A 159 5.09 -11.00 -6.22
CA SER A 159 5.95 -10.16 -7.07
C SER A 159 5.99 -8.70 -6.59
N VAL A 160 5.25 -8.42 -5.52
CA VAL A 160 5.13 -7.12 -4.89
C VAL A 160 5.04 -7.33 -3.37
N SER A 161 5.89 -6.62 -2.63
CA SER A 161 5.92 -6.57 -1.17
C SER A 161 5.63 -5.13 -0.73
N PHE A 162 4.36 -4.83 -0.42
CA PHE A 162 3.87 -3.45 -0.26
C PHE A 162 3.21 -3.12 1.08
N ALA A 163 3.20 -4.05 2.05
CA ALA A 163 2.52 -3.85 3.33
C ALA A 163 3.53 -3.51 4.43
N PRO A 164 3.48 -2.34 5.08
CA PRO A 164 4.43 -2.03 6.14
C PRO A 164 4.27 -3.00 7.33
N PRO A 165 5.37 -3.46 7.94
CA PRO A 165 5.29 -4.29 9.14
C PRO A 165 4.85 -3.45 10.35
N THR A 166 4.21 -4.09 11.32
CA THR A 166 3.91 -3.52 12.64
C THR A 166 4.60 -4.32 13.72
N ILE A 167 5.36 -3.64 14.58
CA ILE A 167 6.22 -4.24 15.60
C ILE A 167 5.66 -3.91 16.98
N VAL A 168 5.17 -4.90 17.71
CA VAL A 168 4.68 -4.69 19.09
C VAL A 168 4.97 -5.94 19.92
N GLY A 169 5.50 -5.74 21.14
CA GLY A 169 5.72 -6.84 22.09
C GLY A 169 6.69 -7.91 21.58
N GLY A 170 7.64 -7.55 20.71
CA GLY A 170 8.57 -8.47 20.06
C GLY A 170 7.97 -9.31 18.91
N MET A 171 6.71 -9.08 18.55
CA MET A 171 6.09 -9.67 17.37
C MET A 171 6.08 -8.68 16.20
N LEU A 172 6.14 -9.21 14.98
CA LEU A 172 5.98 -8.49 13.74
C LEU A 172 4.72 -8.98 13.04
N PHE A 173 3.80 -8.08 12.71
CA PHE A 173 2.58 -8.36 11.94
C PHE A 173 2.66 -7.73 10.55
N ILE A 174 2.39 -8.51 9.51
CA ILE A 174 2.44 -8.03 8.12
C ILE A 174 1.45 -8.77 7.23
N GLY A 175 0.79 -8.04 6.33
CA GLY A 175 -0.05 -8.59 5.28
C GLY A 175 0.71 -8.87 3.98
N GLY A 176 0.14 -9.66 3.09
CA GLY A 176 0.78 -9.97 1.81
C GLY A 176 -0.17 -10.07 0.63
N THR A 177 0.41 -10.15 -0.57
CA THR A 177 -0.31 -10.46 -1.82
C THR A 177 -0.76 -11.92 -1.89
N ASP A 178 -0.19 -12.77 -1.03
CA ASP A 178 -0.54 -14.18 -0.82
C ASP A 178 -1.88 -14.37 -0.08
N ARG A 179 -2.58 -13.28 0.25
CA ARG A 179 -3.86 -13.27 1.00
C ARG A 179 -3.70 -13.94 2.37
N LYS A 180 -2.59 -13.63 3.02
CA LYS A 180 -2.35 -13.98 4.41
C LYS A 180 -1.96 -12.76 5.23
N VAL A 181 -2.22 -12.86 6.53
CA VAL A 181 -1.50 -12.10 7.55
C VAL A 181 -0.51 -13.04 8.23
N HIS A 182 0.72 -12.57 8.37
CA HIS A 182 1.83 -13.28 9.00
C HIS A 182 2.15 -12.60 10.32
N ALA A 183 2.29 -13.39 11.38
CA ALA A 183 2.92 -12.97 12.61
C ALA A 183 4.26 -13.69 12.76
N LEU A 184 5.32 -12.91 12.90
CA LEU A 184 6.68 -13.39 13.03
C LEU A 184 7.26 -12.98 14.38
N ASP A 185 8.23 -13.72 14.89
CA ASP A 185 9.12 -13.19 15.92
C ASP A 185 10.00 -12.09 15.29
N ALA A 186 9.97 -10.88 15.85
CA ALA A 186 10.61 -9.73 15.23
C ALA A 186 12.14 -9.84 15.19
N ARG A 187 12.76 -10.65 16.05
CA ARG A 187 14.22 -10.80 16.13
C ARG A 187 14.77 -11.89 15.23
N SER A 188 14.07 -13.00 15.08
CA SER A 188 14.53 -14.16 14.29
C SER A 188 13.85 -14.27 12.93
N GLY A 189 12.70 -13.63 12.73
CA GLY A 189 11.89 -13.75 11.53
C GLY A 189 11.13 -15.08 11.41
N CYS A 190 11.23 -15.98 12.40
CA CYS A 190 10.48 -17.23 12.36
C CYS A 190 8.97 -16.98 12.48
N THR A 191 8.17 -17.82 11.83
CA THR A 191 6.71 -17.71 11.81
C THR A 191 6.12 -18.20 13.12
N LEU A 192 5.36 -17.33 13.79
CA LEU A 192 4.56 -17.65 14.98
C LEU A 192 3.19 -18.21 14.57
N TRP A 193 2.49 -17.48 13.70
CA TRP A 193 1.23 -17.93 13.10
C TRP A 193 0.99 -17.26 11.74
N THR A 194 0.13 -17.86 10.93
CA THR A 194 -0.40 -17.27 9.70
C THR A 194 -1.92 -17.39 9.69
N LEU A 195 -2.60 -16.40 9.10
CA LEU A 195 -4.04 -16.39 8.93
C LEU A 195 -4.37 -16.16 7.45
N ALA A 196 -5.11 -17.08 6.83
CA ALA A 196 -5.65 -16.88 5.49
C ALA A 196 -6.84 -15.90 5.53
N ILE A 197 -6.91 -15.04 4.54
CA ILE A 197 -7.94 -14.00 4.39
C ILE A 197 -8.46 -13.97 2.94
N ASP A 198 -9.52 -13.20 2.69
CA ASP A 198 -10.22 -13.22 1.40
C ASP A 198 -9.41 -12.59 0.25
N ALA A 199 -8.67 -11.52 0.53
CA ALA A 199 -7.92 -10.74 -0.45
C ALA A 199 -6.58 -10.25 0.11
N ALA A 200 -5.73 -9.71 -0.75
CA ALA A 200 -4.42 -9.20 -0.34
C ALA A 200 -4.56 -8.07 0.69
N VAL A 201 -3.61 -7.97 1.61
CA VAL A 201 -3.53 -6.88 2.59
C VAL A 201 -2.36 -5.99 2.22
N ARG A 202 -2.68 -4.74 1.86
CA ARG A 202 -1.72 -3.67 1.56
C ARG A 202 -1.51 -2.73 2.74
N ALA A 203 -2.57 -2.50 3.51
CA ALA A 203 -2.56 -1.56 4.62
C ALA A 203 -1.60 -2.01 5.75
N ALA A 204 -1.08 -1.03 6.51
CA ALA A 204 -0.47 -1.34 7.79
C ALA A 204 -1.51 -1.97 8.73
N ILE A 205 -1.03 -2.80 9.63
CA ILE A 205 -1.85 -3.46 10.65
C ILE A 205 -1.80 -2.63 11.93
N SER A 206 -2.94 -2.30 12.51
CA SER A 206 -2.99 -1.60 13.79
C SER A 206 -3.17 -2.59 14.94
N PHE A 207 -2.47 -2.39 16.04
CA PHE A 207 -2.50 -3.22 17.24
C PHE A 207 -3.12 -2.42 18.40
N ALA A 208 -3.96 -3.07 19.21
CA ALA A 208 -4.44 -2.47 20.45
C ALA A 208 -5.02 -3.49 21.42
N PRO A 209 -5.22 -3.11 22.69
CA PRO A 209 -6.12 -3.83 23.59
C PRO A 209 -7.52 -3.96 22.96
N LEU A 210 -8.14 -5.12 23.09
CA LEU A 210 -9.52 -5.34 22.67
C LEU A 210 -10.46 -4.85 23.79
N PRO A 211 -11.27 -3.79 23.57
CA PRO A 211 -12.10 -3.21 24.62
C PRO A 211 -13.02 -4.24 25.29
N GLY A 212 -13.07 -4.24 26.62
CA GLY A 212 -13.89 -5.17 27.39
C GLY A 212 -13.30 -6.58 27.55
N SER A 213 -12.01 -6.78 27.28
CA SER A 213 -11.32 -8.06 27.48
C SER A 213 -9.86 -7.87 27.89
N ASP A 214 -9.21 -8.94 28.35
CA ASP A 214 -7.75 -8.97 28.62
C ASP A 214 -6.93 -9.34 27.36
N GLN A 215 -7.57 -9.38 26.20
CA GLN A 215 -6.92 -9.76 24.94
C GLN A 215 -6.44 -8.54 24.17
N PHE A 216 -5.50 -8.78 23.25
CA PHE A 216 -5.03 -7.80 22.29
C PHE A 216 -5.41 -8.25 20.88
N ALA A 217 -5.78 -7.28 20.06
CA ALA A 217 -6.21 -7.50 18.70
C ALA A 217 -5.33 -6.72 17.72
N ILE A 218 -5.22 -7.27 16.52
CA ILE A 218 -4.76 -6.57 15.34
C ILE A 218 -5.95 -6.25 14.44
N PHE A 219 -5.89 -5.10 13.76
CA PHE A 219 -6.93 -4.54 12.91
C PHE A 219 -6.36 -4.16 11.56
N PHE A 220 -7.00 -4.59 10.49
CA PHE A 220 -6.54 -4.32 9.12
C PHE A 220 -7.68 -4.47 8.13
N GLY A 221 -7.49 -3.95 6.93
CA GLY A 221 -8.41 -4.15 5.81
C GLY A 221 -7.74 -4.76 4.59
N ASP A 222 -8.55 -5.40 3.74
CA ASP A 222 -8.10 -6.05 2.52
C ASP A 222 -8.53 -5.31 1.24
N LEU A 223 -7.99 -5.76 0.11
CA LEU A 223 -8.31 -5.19 -1.21
C LEU A 223 -9.73 -5.52 -1.74
N ARG A 224 -10.60 -6.09 -0.91
CA ARG A 224 -12.04 -6.28 -1.17
C ARG A 224 -12.91 -5.50 -0.17
N ALA A 225 -12.36 -4.49 0.51
CA ALA A 225 -13.09 -3.67 1.47
C ALA A 225 -13.67 -4.46 2.65
N ASN A 226 -13.05 -5.59 3.01
CA ASN A 226 -13.29 -6.21 4.31
C ASN A 226 -12.33 -5.61 5.34
N VAL A 227 -12.80 -5.45 6.57
CA VAL A 227 -12.03 -5.07 7.75
C VAL A 227 -12.12 -6.20 8.75
N TYR A 228 -11.00 -6.49 9.42
CA TYR A 228 -10.87 -7.63 10.32
C TYR A 228 -10.37 -7.17 11.68
N ALA A 229 -10.80 -7.85 12.73
CA ALA A 229 -10.06 -7.94 13.98
C ALA A 229 -9.65 -9.39 14.24
N VAL A 230 -8.40 -9.57 14.64
CA VAL A 230 -7.80 -10.87 14.88
C VAL A 230 -7.04 -10.82 16.19
N ASN A 231 -7.14 -11.86 17.01
CA ASN A 231 -6.37 -11.97 18.24
C ASN A 231 -4.87 -11.98 17.93
N ALA A 232 -4.13 -11.02 18.49
CA ALA A 232 -2.75 -10.76 18.12
C ALA A 232 -1.80 -11.93 18.44
N LEU A 233 -2.07 -12.69 19.50
CA LEU A 233 -1.20 -13.80 19.92
C LEU A 233 -1.49 -15.09 19.13
N THR A 234 -2.74 -15.33 18.78
CA THR A 234 -3.18 -16.64 18.26
C THR A 234 -3.53 -16.64 16.78
N GLY A 235 -3.74 -15.47 16.18
CA GLY A 235 -4.26 -15.37 14.81
C GLY A 235 -5.74 -15.74 14.68
N ALA A 236 -6.46 -15.96 15.79
CA ALA A 236 -7.88 -16.29 15.76
C ALA A 236 -8.72 -15.08 15.33
N LEU A 237 -9.58 -15.28 14.33
CA LEU A 237 -10.52 -14.25 13.88
C LEU A 237 -11.50 -13.88 15.02
N ILE A 238 -11.60 -12.59 15.33
CA ILE A 238 -12.56 -12.05 16.30
C ILE A 238 -13.82 -11.61 15.56
N TRP A 239 -13.66 -10.74 14.56
CA TRP A 239 -14.76 -10.30 13.70
C TRP A 239 -14.25 -9.89 12.31
N LYS A 240 -15.19 -9.85 11.35
CA LYS A 240 -14.99 -9.36 9.99
C LYS A 240 -16.20 -8.54 9.56
N THR A 241 -15.96 -7.37 8.98
CA THR A 241 -16.98 -6.46 8.48
C THR A 241 -16.66 -6.02 7.05
N LYS A 242 -17.61 -6.18 6.13
CA LYS A 242 -17.57 -5.57 4.80
C LYS A 242 -18.03 -4.12 4.92
N VAL A 243 -17.15 -3.15 4.64
CA VAL A 243 -17.43 -1.72 4.90
C VAL A 243 -17.86 -0.94 3.67
N GLU A 244 -17.72 -1.52 2.48
CA GLU A 244 -18.16 -0.91 1.23
C GLU A 244 -18.52 -2.01 0.22
N GLU A 245 -19.70 -1.90 -0.39
CA GLU A 245 -20.24 -2.89 -1.33
C GLU A 245 -19.77 -2.65 -2.76
N HIS A 246 -19.36 -1.43 -3.10
CA HIS A 246 -18.86 -1.11 -4.43
C HIS A 246 -17.74 -2.09 -4.86
N ALA A 247 -17.90 -2.74 -6.02
CA ALA A 247 -17.02 -3.84 -6.44
C ALA A 247 -15.54 -3.45 -6.60
N ALA A 248 -15.27 -2.18 -6.88
CA ALA A 248 -13.92 -1.64 -6.98
C ALA A 248 -13.32 -1.18 -5.64
N ALA A 249 -14.10 -1.17 -4.55
CA ALA A 249 -13.65 -0.66 -3.26
C ALA A 249 -12.61 -1.56 -2.60
N ARG A 250 -11.71 -0.93 -1.85
CA ARG A 250 -10.55 -1.56 -1.21
C ARG A 250 -10.12 -0.77 0.02
N ILE A 251 -9.44 -1.43 0.95
CA ILE A 251 -8.72 -0.77 2.03
C ILE A 251 -7.23 -0.79 1.70
N THR A 252 -6.66 0.38 1.43
CA THR A 252 -5.22 0.56 1.19
C THR A 252 -4.52 1.30 2.31
N GLY A 253 -5.22 2.23 2.98
CA GLY A 253 -4.71 2.98 4.11
C GLY A 253 -4.85 2.18 5.42
N ALA A 254 -3.93 2.40 6.36
CA ALA A 254 -4.01 1.78 7.67
C ALA A 254 -5.26 2.27 8.44
N PRO A 255 -6.08 1.36 8.99
CA PRO A 255 -7.09 1.74 9.96
C PRO A 255 -6.46 2.35 11.22
N THR A 256 -6.89 3.52 11.67
CA THR A 256 -6.34 4.17 12.86
C THR A 256 -7.28 3.97 14.05
N LEU A 257 -6.78 3.48 15.18
CA LEU A 257 -7.59 3.30 16.39
C LEU A 257 -7.48 4.53 17.30
N HIS A 258 -8.62 4.99 17.82
CA HIS A 258 -8.65 5.95 18.91
C HIS A 258 -9.87 5.72 19.80
N SER A 259 -9.63 5.60 21.12
CA SER A 259 -10.69 5.51 22.14
C SER A 259 -11.74 4.42 21.87
N GLY A 260 -11.29 3.23 21.45
CA GLY A 260 -12.17 2.08 21.16
C GLY A 260 -12.89 2.14 19.81
N VAL A 261 -12.63 3.16 18.99
CA VAL A 261 -13.19 3.30 17.64
C VAL A 261 -12.08 3.17 16.61
N LEU A 262 -12.33 2.36 15.58
CA LEU A 262 -11.45 2.14 14.45
C LEU A 262 -11.91 2.98 13.26
N TYR A 263 -11.07 3.92 12.83
CA TYR A 263 -11.31 4.79 11.67
C TYR A 263 -10.64 4.20 10.44
N VAL A 264 -11.46 3.74 9.50
CA VAL A 264 -11.04 2.99 8.31
C VAL A 264 -11.15 3.91 7.08
N PRO A 265 -10.05 4.16 6.36
CA PRO A 265 -10.09 4.87 5.08
C PRO A 265 -10.51 3.91 3.95
N VAL A 266 -11.45 4.32 3.10
CA VAL A 266 -11.92 3.53 1.95
C VAL A 266 -11.43 4.15 0.64
N SER A 267 -10.76 3.34 -0.16
CA SER A 267 -10.28 3.68 -1.51
C SER A 267 -10.87 2.76 -2.58
N SER A 268 -10.46 2.94 -3.84
CA SER A 268 -11.05 2.23 -4.98
C SER A 268 -10.02 1.94 -6.07
N ILE A 269 -10.35 1.02 -6.98
CA ILE A 269 -9.64 0.82 -8.25
C ILE A 269 -10.45 1.24 -9.46
N GLU A 270 -11.58 1.91 -9.23
CA GLU A 270 -12.49 2.30 -10.29
C GLU A 270 -11.82 3.23 -11.31
N GLU A 271 -10.87 4.05 -10.85
CA GLU A 271 -9.98 4.85 -11.70
C GLU A 271 -9.33 4.03 -12.83
N ALA A 272 -8.87 2.81 -12.52
CA ALA A 272 -8.30 1.89 -13.49
C ALA A 272 -9.38 1.13 -14.28
N ALA A 273 -10.50 0.79 -13.65
CA ALA A 273 -11.64 0.15 -14.31
C ALA A 273 -12.22 1.02 -15.44
N GLY A 274 -12.19 2.35 -15.26
CA GLY A 274 -12.61 3.33 -16.26
C GLY A 274 -11.86 3.25 -17.59
N SER A 275 -10.69 2.59 -17.65
CA SER A 275 -9.95 2.34 -18.90
C SER A 275 -10.71 1.46 -19.92
N GLN A 276 -11.69 0.67 -19.46
CA GLN A 276 -12.53 -0.12 -20.35
C GLN A 276 -13.65 0.74 -20.92
N ALA A 277 -13.72 0.90 -22.24
CA ALA A 277 -14.72 1.77 -22.89
C ALA A 277 -16.18 1.37 -22.62
N SER A 278 -16.45 0.11 -22.27
CA SER A 278 -17.77 -0.41 -21.89
C SER A 278 -18.08 -0.29 -20.39
N TYR A 279 -17.13 0.15 -19.56
CA TYR A 279 -17.36 0.35 -18.14
C TYR A 279 -18.20 1.60 -17.91
N GLU A 280 -19.28 1.47 -17.15
CA GLU A 280 -20.13 2.58 -16.74
C GLU A 280 -19.44 3.42 -15.66
N CYS A 281 -18.56 4.32 -16.11
CA CYS A 281 -17.74 5.15 -15.25
C CYS A 281 -18.47 6.43 -14.81
N CYS A 282 -18.42 6.87 -13.57
CA CYS A 282 -17.88 6.18 -12.40
C CYS A 282 -18.82 6.45 -11.22
N THR A 283 -18.90 5.51 -10.27
CA THR A 283 -19.92 5.55 -9.21
C THR A 283 -19.36 5.44 -7.79
N PHE A 284 -18.07 5.15 -7.64
CA PHE A 284 -17.43 5.06 -6.33
C PHE A 284 -17.35 6.44 -5.66
N ARG A 285 -17.47 6.42 -4.33
CA ARG A 285 -17.20 7.58 -3.46
C ARG A 285 -16.27 7.15 -2.34
N GLY A 286 -15.19 7.89 -2.12
CA GLY A 286 -14.34 7.68 -0.95
C GLY A 286 -15.13 7.88 0.35
N SER A 287 -14.70 7.21 1.42
CA SER A 287 -15.31 7.42 2.74
C SER A 287 -14.34 7.11 3.89
N VAL A 288 -14.62 7.71 5.05
CA VAL A 288 -14.11 7.25 6.33
C VAL A 288 -15.22 6.47 7.01
N VAL A 289 -14.91 5.27 7.48
CA VAL A 289 -15.83 4.41 8.22
C VAL A 289 -15.33 4.29 9.65
N ALA A 290 -16.17 4.63 10.63
CA ALA A 290 -15.89 4.39 12.04
C ALA A 290 -16.57 3.11 12.49
N LEU A 291 -15.78 2.17 13.01
CA LEU A 291 -16.26 0.91 13.57
C LEU A 291 -15.98 0.84 15.07
N ASP A 292 -16.87 0.23 15.83
CA ASP A 292 -16.59 -0.19 17.19
C ASP A 292 -15.50 -1.27 17.16
N ALA A 293 -14.37 -1.05 17.83
CA ALA A 293 -13.21 -1.93 17.71
C ALA A 293 -13.44 -3.31 18.34
N ALA A 294 -14.31 -3.43 19.35
CA ALA A 294 -14.59 -4.70 19.99
C ALA A 294 -15.46 -5.61 19.11
N THR A 295 -16.41 -5.03 18.37
CA THR A 295 -17.48 -5.78 17.68
C THR A 295 -17.45 -5.68 16.16
N GLY A 296 -16.72 -4.72 15.59
CA GLY A 296 -16.70 -4.43 14.16
C GLY A 296 -17.98 -3.76 13.65
N LYS A 297 -18.90 -3.35 14.54
CA LYS A 297 -20.16 -2.71 14.16
C LYS A 297 -19.94 -1.28 13.68
N LEU A 298 -20.68 -0.89 12.65
CA LEU A 298 -20.67 0.47 12.13
C LEU A 298 -21.15 1.47 13.20
N VAL A 299 -20.33 2.49 13.48
CA VAL A 299 -20.69 3.66 14.28
C VAL A 299 -21.20 4.76 13.36
N TRP A 300 -20.40 5.14 12.35
CA TRP A 300 -20.79 6.09 11.32
C TRP A 300 -19.95 5.86 10.04
N GLN A 301 -20.46 6.34 8.91
CA GLN A 301 -19.72 6.41 7.64
C GLN A 301 -19.90 7.81 7.04
N ALA A 302 -18.80 8.44 6.67
CA ALA A 302 -18.79 9.76 6.04
C ALA A 302 -18.17 9.67 4.65
N TYR A 303 -18.96 9.94 3.62
CA TYR A 303 -18.47 10.00 2.24
C TYR A 303 -17.73 11.32 1.99
N THR A 304 -16.60 11.25 1.29
CA THR A 304 -15.82 12.42 0.87
C THR A 304 -16.56 13.25 -0.16
N ILE A 305 -17.38 12.60 -1.00
CA ILE A 305 -18.35 13.23 -1.90
C ILE A 305 -19.75 12.98 -1.31
N PRO A 306 -20.41 13.98 -0.71
CA PRO A 306 -21.73 13.78 -0.11
C PRO A 306 -22.82 13.44 -1.14
N GLU A 307 -22.71 14.02 -2.34
CA GLU A 307 -23.64 13.77 -3.43
C GLU A 307 -23.54 12.32 -3.92
N VAL A 308 -24.69 11.69 -4.19
CA VAL A 308 -24.74 10.33 -4.75
C VAL A 308 -24.56 10.44 -6.27
N PRO A 309 -23.62 9.70 -6.89
CA PRO A 309 -23.46 9.72 -8.33
C PRO A 309 -24.76 9.34 -9.03
N HIS A 310 -25.07 10.10 -10.07
CA HIS A 310 -26.25 9.92 -10.91
C HIS A 310 -25.85 9.94 -12.39
N PRO A 311 -26.69 9.41 -13.30
CA PRO A 311 -26.42 9.46 -14.72
C PRO A 311 -26.18 10.88 -15.21
N THR A 312 -25.05 11.14 -15.87
CA THR A 312 -24.70 12.45 -16.42
C THR A 312 -24.89 12.49 -17.94
N GLY A 313 -24.12 11.67 -18.66
CA GLY A 313 -24.14 11.59 -20.12
C GLY A 313 -23.73 10.21 -20.62
N LYS A 314 -23.47 10.08 -21.91
CA LYS A 314 -22.94 8.84 -22.50
C LYS A 314 -21.58 9.09 -23.13
N SER A 315 -20.70 8.09 -23.06
CA SER A 315 -19.40 8.12 -23.73
C SER A 315 -19.58 8.14 -25.27
N ALA A 316 -18.48 8.35 -26.00
CA ALA A 316 -18.47 8.23 -27.47
C ALA A 316 -18.90 6.84 -27.98
N ARG A 317 -18.89 5.82 -27.12
CA ARG A 317 -19.34 4.44 -27.41
C ARG A 317 -20.78 4.17 -26.97
N GLY A 318 -21.47 5.16 -26.40
CA GLY A 318 -22.84 5.02 -25.90
C GLY A 318 -22.95 4.43 -24.49
N THR A 319 -21.83 4.18 -23.81
CA THR A 319 -21.78 3.70 -22.42
C THR A 319 -22.28 4.77 -21.47
N GLN A 320 -23.11 4.42 -20.49
CA GLN A 320 -23.63 5.38 -19.52
C GLN A 320 -22.51 5.88 -18.59
N LEU A 321 -22.42 7.19 -18.40
CA LEU A 321 -21.49 7.83 -17.47
C LEU A 321 -22.24 8.37 -16.24
N PHE A 322 -21.53 8.43 -15.11
CA PHE A 322 -22.06 8.83 -13.81
C PHE A 322 -21.15 9.86 -13.13
N GLY A 323 -21.71 10.69 -12.24
CA GLY A 323 -20.95 11.62 -11.41
C GLY A 323 -21.80 12.38 -10.40
N PRO A 324 -21.18 13.09 -9.45
CA PRO A 324 -19.73 13.13 -9.17
C PRO A 324 -19.23 11.83 -8.50
N SER A 325 -17.97 11.47 -8.73
CA SER A 325 -17.35 10.23 -8.18
C SER A 325 -15.85 10.38 -7.93
N GLY A 326 -15.26 9.44 -7.18
CA GLY A 326 -13.84 9.45 -6.80
C GLY A 326 -13.59 9.94 -5.38
N ALA A 327 -12.54 10.77 -5.21
CA ALA A 327 -12.07 11.28 -3.91
C ALA A 327 -11.87 10.17 -2.86
N ALA A 328 -11.27 9.05 -3.29
CA ALA A 328 -10.84 7.93 -2.45
C ALA A 328 -9.88 8.39 -1.34
N ILE A 329 -9.78 7.61 -0.25
CA ILE A 329 -8.80 7.87 0.80
C ILE A 329 -7.79 6.72 0.82
N TRP A 330 -6.62 6.95 0.25
CA TRP A 330 -5.60 5.91 0.07
C TRP A 330 -4.77 5.63 1.32
N SER A 331 -4.69 6.62 2.21
CA SER A 331 -3.72 6.71 3.30
C SER A 331 -4.39 6.64 4.67
N ALA A 332 -3.59 6.46 5.73
CA ALA A 332 -4.09 6.36 7.10
C ALA A 332 -4.71 7.69 7.57
N PRO A 333 -5.85 7.67 8.30
CA PRO A 333 -6.41 8.87 8.91
C PRO A 333 -5.53 9.38 10.06
N THR A 334 -5.54 10.70 10.25
CA THR A 334 -4.83 11.40 11.33
C THR A 334 -5.83 11.84 12.39
N ILE A 335 -5.58 11.50 13.65
CA ILE A 335 -6.50 11.79 14.75
C ILE A 335 -6.04 13.04 15.50
N ASP A 336 -6.94 14.01 15.68
CA ASP A 336 -6.75 15.17 16.55
C ASP A 336 -7.74 15.11 17.72
N PRO A 337 -7.34 14.52 18.87
CA PRO A 337 -8.20 14.44 20.04
C PRO A 337 -8.54 15.82 20.61
N LYS A 338 -7.65 16.82 20.47
CA LYS A 338 -7.86 18.17 20.99
C LYS A 338 -9.00 18.88 20.26
N ARG A 339 -9.18 18.61 18.97
CA ARG A 339 -10.31 19.13 18.19
C ARG A 339 -11.46 18.16 18.04
N GLY A 340 -11.33 16.93 18.54
CA GLY A 340 -12.28 15.87 18.27
C GLY A 340 -12.45 15.68 16.76
N ALA A 341 -11.35 15.65 16.00
CA ALA A 341 -11.37 15.60 14.55
C ALA A 341 -10.54 14.43 14.00
N VAL A 342 -10.92 13.95 12.83
CA VAL A 342 -10.12 13.07 11.98
C VAL A 342 -9.81 13.79 10.68
N TYR A 343 -8.52 13.84 10.32
CA TYR A 343 -8.05 14.43 9.08
C TYR A 343 -7.72 13.34 8.07
N VAL A 344 -8.16 13.53 6.83
CA VAL A 344 -7.87 12.64 5.71
C VAL A 344 -7.51 13.45 4.48
N ALA A 345 -6.70 12.88 3.61
CA ALA A 345 -6.40 13.45 2.31
C ALA A 345 -7.02 12.58 1.20
N THR A 346 -7.56 13.22 0.18
CA THR A 346 -8.35 12.54 -0.85
C THR A 346 -7.62 12.42 -2.18
N SER A 347 -8.00 11.39 -2.93
CA SER A 347 -7.65 11.19 -4.33
C SER A 347 -8.25 12.29 -5.22
N ASN A 348 -7.93 12.21 -6.52
CA ASN A 348 -8.61 12.92 -7.61
C ASN A 348 -10.10 12.50 -7.74
N SER A 349 -10.86 13.28 -8.50
CA SER A 349 -12.20 12.86 -8.97
C SER A 349 -12.06 11.81 -10.08
N TYR A 350 -13.04 10.92 -10.24
CA TYR A 350 -13.07 9.96 -11.34
C TYR A 350 -13.99 10.38 -12.48
N SER A 351 -14.87 11.36 -12.25
CA SER A 351 -15.82 11.82 -13.23
C SER A 351 -16.13 13.31 -13.12
N ASN A 352 -16.79 13.84 -14.16
CA ASN A 352 -17.38 15.16 -14.14
C ASN A 352 -18.75 15.16 -13.43
N PRO A 353 -19.14 16.26 -12.76
CA PRO A 353 -18.28 17.41 -12.45
C PRO A 353 -17.23 17.02 -11.39
N PRO A 354 -15.98 17.50 -11.48
CA PRO A 354 -14.97 17.24 -10.46
C PRO A 354 -15.43 17.74 -9.09
N ALA A 355 -15.27 16.91 -8.06
CA ALA A 355 -15.67 17.25 -6.70
C ALA A 355 -14.70 18.26 -6.07
N VAL A 356 -15.24 19.26 -5.38
CA VAL A 356 -14.47 20.23 -4.56
C VAL A 356 -13.86 19.61 -3.29
N THR A 357 -14.11 18.32 -3.07
CA THR A 357 -13.55 17.51 -1.99
C THR A 357 -12.56 16.47 -2.50
N ALA A 358 -12.26 16.45 -3.80
CA ALA A 358 -11.11 15.74 -4.38
C ALA A 358 -9.85 16.60 -4.27
N ASP A 359 -8.69 15.94 -4.25
CA ASP A 359 -7.37 16.60 -4.13
C ASP A 359 -7.33 17.56 -2.95
N ALA A 360 -7.94 17.16 -1.84
CA ALA A 360 -8.22 18.01 -0.70
C ALA A 360 -7.82 17.32 0.60
N ILE A 361 -7.57 18.15 1.61
CA ILE A 361 -7.55 17.74 3.00
C ILE A 361 -8.94 18.00 3.57
N LEU A 362 -9.55 16.97 4.17
CA LEU A 362 -10.85 17.03 4.81
C LEU A 362 -10.70 16.79 6.31
N ALA A 363 -11.47 17.53 7.10
CA ALA A 363 -11.63 17.28 8.52
C ALA A 363 -13.05 16.83 8.81
N PHE A 364 -13.20 15.68 9.46
CA PHE A 364 -14.48 15.19 9.96
C PHE A 364 -14.48 15.20 11.49
N GLU A 365 -15.64 15.44 12.08
CA GLU A 365 -15.87 15.31 13.51
C GLU A 365 -15.74 13.84 13.92
N LEU A 366 -14.87 13.57 14.88
CA LEU A 366 -14.47 12.22 15.27
C LEU A 366 -15.66 11.39 15.78
N ALA A 367 -16.60 12.02 16.48
CA ALA A 367 -17.75 11.35 17.07
C ALA A 367 -18.87 11.01 16.06
N THR A 368 -19.02 11.80 14.98
CA THR A 368 -20.23 11.74 14.12
C THR A 368 -19.94 11.58 12.63
N GLY A 369 -18.70 11.81 12.19
CA GLY A 369 -18.35 11.87 10.77
C GLY A 369 -18.81 13.14 10.06
N ARG A 370 -19.32 14.15 10.77
CA ARG A 370 -19.74 15.43 10.16
C ARG A 370 -18.52 16.18 9.61
N LEU A 371 -18.58 16.61 8.35
CA LEU A 371 -17.52 17.43 7.75
C LEU A 371 -17.42 18.78 8.51
N LEU A 372 -16.23 19.07 9.04
CA LEU A 372 -15.89 20.30 9.76
C LEU A 372 -15.38 21.37 8.80
N TRP A 373 -14.41 21.01 7.97
CA TRP A 373 -13.82 21.88 6.96
C TRP A 373 -13.17 21.06 5.85
N LYS A 374 -12.88 21.72 4.73
CA LYS A 374 -12.14 21.16 3.60
C LYS A 374 -11.18 22.21 3.03
N GLN A 375 -10.02 21.77 2.58
CA GLN A 375 -9.04 22.62 1.90
C GLN A 375 -8.57 21.90 0.64
N GLN A 376 -9.06 22.33 -0.53
CA GLN A 376 -8.68 21.77 -1.82
C GLN A 376 -7.33 22.34 -2.28
N ALA A 377 -6.43 21.46 -2.72
CA ALA A 377 -5.12 21.81 -3.24
C ALA A 377 -5.10 21.89 -4.77
N THR A 378 -5.85 21.03 -5.48
CA THR A 378 -5.90 21.04 -6.94
C THR A 378 -7.36 20.93 -7.43
N PRO A 379 -7.95 22.01 -7.97
CA PRO A 379 -9.28 21.96 -8.55
C PRO A 379 -9.24 21.36 -9.97
N LYS A 380 -10.38 20.84 -10.43
CA LYS A 380 -10.58 20.30 -11.80
C LYS A 380 -9.64 19.15 -12.16
N ASP A 381 -9.48 18.20 -11.24
CA ASP A 381 -8.74 16.96 -11.49
C ASP A 381 -9.68 15.76 -11.52
N ALA A 382 -10.26 15.49 -12.69
CA ALA A 382 -11.03 14.27 -12.95
C ALA A 382 -10.21 13.28 -13.78
N PHE A 383 -9.53 12.35 -13.11
CA PHE A 383 -8.62 11.40 -13.75
C PHE A 383 -9.15 9.97 -13.69
N VAL A 384 -9.04 9.28 -14.83
CA VAL A 384 -9.14 7.83 -14.95
C VAL A 384 -8.09 7.34 -15.94
N VAL A 385 -7.70 6.07 -15.86
CA VAL A 385 -6.64 5.50 -16.70
C VAL A 385 -6.96 5.59 -18.20
N ALA A 386 -8.24 5.70 -18.59
CA ALA A 386 -8.66 5.90 -19.98
C ALA A 386 -8.02 7.14 -20.65
N CYS A 387 -7.67 8.17 -19.86
CA CYS A 387 -7.04 9.37 -20.40
C CYS A 387 -5.62 9.11 -20.98
N PHE A 388 -5.00 7.98 -20.62
CA PHE A 388 -3.65 7.56 -21.02
C PHE A 388 -3.65 6.35 -21.97
N THR A 389 -4.83 5.93 -22.43
CA THR A 389 -4.99 4.86 -23.42
C THR A 389 -5.32 5.42 -24.80
N ALA A 390 -5.23 4.56 -25.83
CA ALA A 390 -5.59 4.93 -27.19
C ALA A 390 -7.11 5.20 -27.32
N ASP A 391 -7.93 4.39 -26.66
CA ASP A 391 -9.36 4.66 -26.50
C ASP A 391 -9.55 5.58 -25.29
N LYS A 392 -10.10 6.77 -25.53
CA LYS A 392 -10.35 7.80 -24.51
C LYS A 392 -11.84 7.99 -24.20
N SER A 393 -12.68 7.03 -24.59
CA SER A 393 -14.15 7.18 -24.52
C SER A 393 -14.66 7.54 -23.12
N ASN A 394 -14.00 7.05 -22.08
CA ASN A 394 -14.35 7.30 -20.68
C ASN A 394 -13.50 8.40 -20.01
N CYS A 395 -12.62 9.08 -20.74
CA CYS A 395 -11.81 10.15 -20.18
C CYS A 395 -12.70 11.39 -19.91
N PRO A 396 -12.75 11.92 -18.67
CA PRO A 396 -13.51 13.12 -18.35
C PRO A 396 -13.05 14.34 -19.14
N GLU A 397 -13.96 15.29 -19.36
CA GLU A 397 -13.60 16.56 -20.03
C GLU A 397 -12.62 17.38 -19.19
N ASP A 398 -12.86 17.50 -17.87
CA ASP A 398 -11.95 18.13 -16.90
C ASP A 398 -10.83 17.16 -16.48
N HIS A 399 -10.22 16.46 -17.43
CA HIS A 399 -9.11 15.57 -17.15
C HIS A 399 -7.93 16.35 -16.61
N GLY A 400 -7.62 16.11 -15.34
CA GLY A 400 -6.52 16.77 -14.66
C GLY A 400 -5.23 15.95 -14.66
N PRO A 401 -4.22 16.46 -13.96
CA PRO A 401 -2.88 15.90 -13.96
C PRO A 401 -2.69 14.65 -13.08
N ASP A 402 -3.71 14.21 -12.33
CA ASP A 402 -3.58 13.29 -11.19
C ASP A 402 -2.55 13.81 -10.17
N HIS A 403 -2.89 14.95 -9.58
CA HIS A 403 -2.15 15.57 -8.49
C HIS A 403 -2.77 15.23 -7.14
N ASP A 404 -3.24 14.01 -6.98
CA ASP A 404 -3.89 13.65 -5.74
C ASP A 404 -2.94 13.57 -4.53
N PHE A 405 -3.53 13.41 -3.34
CA PHE A 405 -2.78 13.08 -2.14
C PHE A 405 -2.70 11.56 -1.95
N GLY A 406 -1.52 11.00 -2.22
CA GLY A 406 -1.23 9.57 -1.97
C GLY A 406 -0.79 9.24 -0.53
N GLN A 407 -0.68 10.25 0.34
CA GLN A 407 -0.13 10.09 1.69
C GLN A 407 -1.03 10.64 2.81
N SER A 408 -0.68 10.31 4.05
CA SER A 408 -1.39 10.77 5.26
C SER A 408 -0.99 12.20 5.63
N PRO A 409 -1.94 13.08 6.04
CA PRO A 409 -1.60 14.35 6.68
C PRO A 409 -0.83 14.13 7.98
N ILE A 410 0.20 14.91 8.27
CA ILE A 410 0.97 14.79 9.51
C ILE A 410 0.60 15.93 10.45
N LEU A 411 0.14 15.61 11.66
CA LEU A 411 -0.16 16.62 12.69
C LEU A 411 1.02 16.79 13.63
N VAL A 412 1.64 17.97 13.62
CA VAL A 412 2.82 18.29 14.44
C VAL A 412 2.55 19.50 15.32
N THR A 413 3.07 19.49 16.54
CA THR A 413 3.15 20.68 17.40
C THR A 413 4.54 21.27 17.29
N LEU A 414 4.64 22.52 16.84
CA LEU A 414 5.89 23.25 16.74
C LEU A 414 6.43 23.65 18.12
N ARG A 415 7.70 24.04 18.17
CA ARG A 415 8.38 24.51 19.40
C ARG A 415 7.69 25.70 20.07
N ASP A 416 6.99 26.54 19.32
CA ASP A 416 6.22 27.69 19.85
C ASP A 416 4.79 27.33 20.30
N GLY A 417 4.44 26.03 20.26
CA GLY A 417 3.13 25.51 20.66
C GLY A 417 2.05 25.58 19.58
N ARG A 418 2.30 26.20 18.43
CA ARG A 418 1.37 26.16 17.29
C ARG A 418 1.31 24.75 16.72
N ARG A 419 0.12 24.36 16.26
CA ARG A 419 -0.09 23.06 15.61
C ARG A 419 -0.15 23.28 14.11
N VAL A 420 0.43 22.36 13.35
CA VAL A 420 0.48 22.41 11.90
C VAL A 420 0.08 21.04 11.36
N LEU A 421 -0.77 21.06 10.34
CA LEU A 421 -1.07 19.89 9.54
C LEU A 421 -0.27 20.00 8.24
N VAL A 422 0.72 19.13 8.06
CA VAL A 422 1.66 19.19 6.93
C VAL A 422 1.51 17.95 6.04
N ILE A 423 1.59 18.14 4.73
CA ILE A 423 1.43 17.06 3.75
C ILE A 423 2.07 17.42 2.41
N ALA A 424 2.67 16.46 1.73
CA ALA A 424 3.13 16.62 0.35
C ALA A 424 2.17 15.98 -0.66
N GLN A 425 2.13 16.53 -1.87
CA GLN A 425 1.20 16.14 -2.94
C GLN A 425 1.96 15.54 -4.13
N LYS A 426 1.30 14.71 -4.94
CA LYS A 426 1.82 14.24 -6.24
C LYS A 426 2.20 15.38 -7.20
N SER A 427 1.69 16.59 -6.99
CA SER A 427 2.09 17.80 -7.73
C SER A 427 3.54 18.24 -7.49
N GLY A 428 4.22 17.66 -6.50
CA GLY A 428 5.55 18.10 -6.05
C GLY A 428 5.50 19.34 -5.16
N VAL A 429 4.33 19.68 -4.61
CA VAL A 429 4.14 20.76 -3.63
C VAL A 429 3.94 20.17 -2.24
N VAL A 430 4.64 20.75 -1.26
CA VAL A 430 4.44 20.52 0.17
C VAL A 430 3.57 21.63 0.72
N HIS A 431 2.57 21.27 1.50
CA HIS A 431 1.56 22.16 2.07
C HIS A 431 1.62 22.09 3.59
N ALA A 432 1.57 23.25 4.25
CA ALA A 432 1.24 23.35 5.67
C ALA A 432 -0.06 24.11 5.85
N LEU A 433 -0.92 23.57 6.70
CA LEU A 433 -2.24 24.09 7.01
C LEU A 433 -2.34 24.31 8.51
N ASP A 434 -3.14 25.29 8.90
CA ASP A 434 -3.53 25.53 10.29
C ASP A 434 -4.75 24.66 10.64
N PRO A 435 -4.59 23.56 11.41
CA PRO A 435 -5.72 22.73 11.83
C PRO A 435 -6.64 23.46 12.82
N ASP A 436 -6.14 24.52 13.45
CA ASP A 436 -6.85 25.32 14.44
C ASP A 436 -7.70 26.45 13.82
N ASP A 437 -7.41 26.83 12.57
CA ASP A 437 -8.10 27.87 11.77
C ASP A 437 -8.64 27.29 10.43
N GLY A 438 -9.47 26.25 10.53
CA GLY A 438 -10.25 25.74 9.40
C GLY A 438 -9.43 25.17 8.23
N GLY A 439 -8.18 24.75 8.47
CA GLY A 439 -7.29 24.25 7.43
C GLY A 439 -6.67 25.35 6.56
N LYS A 440 -6.63 26.59 7.03
CA LYS A 440 -6.01 27.71 6.29
C LYS A 440 -4.57 27.38 5.93
N ILE A 441 -4.20 27.60 4.66
CA ILE A 441 -2.83 27.40 4.20
C ILE A 441 -1.90 28.40 4.90
N LEU A 442 -0.88 27.87 5.57
CA LEU A 442 0.19 28.63 6.19
C LEU A 442 1.31 28.93 5.20
N TRP A 443 1.74 27.90 4.46
CA TRP A 443 2.74 28.01 3.40
C TRP A 443 2.63 26.84 2.41
N GLN A 444 3.20 27.05 1.23
CA GLN A 444 3.35 26.03 0.19
C GLN A 444 4.75 26.13 -0.44
N THR A 445 5.41 24.99 -0.63
CA THR A 445 6.76 24.93 -1.20
C THR A 445 6.82 23.87 -2.29
N ARG A 446 7.24 24.25 -3.49
CA ARG A 446 7.48 23.31 -4.59
C ARG A 446 8.86 22.68 -4.45
N ILE A 447 8.91 21.35 -4.41
CA ILE A 447 10.14 20.54 -4.35
C ILE A 447 10.36 19.69 -5.61
N GLY A 448 9.32 19.51 -6.42
CA GLY A 448 9.36 18.61 -7.57
C GLY A 448 8.53 19.11 -8.76
N LYS A 449 8.69 18.39 -9.88
CA LYS A 449 7.93 18.62 -11.12
C LYS A 449 6.50 18.10 -10.99
N GLY A 450 6.29 17.01 -10.25
CA GLY A 450 4.99 16.38 -10.04
C GLY A 450 4.52 15.47 -11.17
N GLY A 451 3.36 14.85 -10.99
CA GLY A 451 2.62 14.06 -11.97
C GLY A 451 1.88 12.87 -11.34
N ALA A 452 1.20 12.05 -12.15
CA ALA A 452 0.39 10.91 -11.68
C ALA A 452 1.12 9.91 -10.75
N LEU A 453 2.41 9.68 -11.00
CA LEU A 453 3.33 8.92 -10.11
C LEU A 453 4.49 9.82 -9.61
N GLY A 454 4.36 11.14 -9.79
CA GLY A 454 5.39 12.13 -9.51
C GLY A 454 5.21 12.80 -8.15
N GLY A 455 6.06 13.79 -7.84
CA GLY A 455 5.95 14.49 -6.56
C GLY A 455 6.15 13.55 -5.37
N SER A 456 5.36 13.72 -4.31
CA SER A 456 5.38 12.80 -3.16
C SER A 456 4.19 11.86 -3.19
N GLU A 457 4.46 10.56 -3.40
CA GLU A 457 3.44 9.54 -3.61
C GLU A 457 3.02 8.86 -2.31
N TRP A 458 3.94 8.21 -1.58
CA TRP A 458 3.55 7.29 -0.50
C TRP A 458 3.64 7.88 0.91
N GLY A 459 4.56 8.82 1.19
CA GLY A 459 4.60 9.43 2.52
C GLY A 459 5.83 10.23 2.87
N SER A 460 5.60 11.15 3.80
CA SER A 460 6.61 11.96 4.44
C SER A 460 6.78 11.53 5.91
N ALA A 461 7.82 12.03 6.56
CA ALA A 461 7.97 11.96 8.00
C ALA A 461 8.30 13.35 8.52
N ALA A 462 7.94 13.65 9.76
CA ALA A 462 8.27 14.94 10.35
C ALA A 462 8.81 14.78 11.77
N ASP A 463 9.91 15.46 12.05
CA ASP A 463 10.27 15.78 13.43
C ASP A 463 9.60 17.11 13.82
N GLY A 464 9.66 17.50 15.09
CA GLY A 464 9.03 18.75 15.58
C GLY A 464 9.56 20.04 14.95
N GLU A 465 10.50 19.96 14.02
CA GLU A 465 11.18 21.09 13.37
C GLU A 465 11.05 21.06 11.85
N ARG A 466 11.12 19.87 11.24
CA ARG A 466 11.19 19.68 9.79
C ARG A 466 10.30 18.54 9.32
N ILE A 467 9.73 18.72 8.13
CA ILE A 467 9.19 17.63 7.33
C ILE A 467 10.23 17.14 6.33
N TYR A 468 10.34 15.83 6.18
CA TYR A 468 11.19 15.14 5.23
C TYR A 468 10.33 14.44 4.18
N VAL A 469 10.59 14.74 2.91
CA VAL A 469 9.74 14.36 1.78
C VAL A 469 10.58 13.67 0.72
N ALA A 470 10.28 12.39 0.48
CA ALA A 470 10.75 11.70 -0.71
C ALA A 470 9.95 12.20 -1.93
N ASN A 471 10.69 12.63 -2.96
CA ASN A 471 10.13 13.09 -4.22
C ASN A 471 10.43 12.03 -5.29
N SER A 472 9.38 11.43 -5.82
CA SER A 472 9.44 10.41 -6.87
C SER A 472 9.94 11.02 -8.17
N ASP A 473 9.16 11.97 -8.73
CA ASP A 473 9.33 12.48 -10.10
C ASP A 473 9.70 11.41 -11.13
N VAL A 474 9.22 10.18 -10.93
CA VAL A 474 9.48 9.04 -11.82
C VAL A 474 8.97 9.36 -13.23
N ARG A 475 9.73 8.93 -14.24
CA ARG A 475 9.38 9.08 -15.64
C ARG A 475 9.58 7.79 -16.39
N PHE A 476 8.91 7.70 -17.52
CA PHE A 476 9.00 6.57 -18.44
C PHE A 476 9.54 7.03 -19.79
N MET A 477 10.25 6.12 -20.45
CA MET A 477 10.75 6.32 -21.81
C MET A 477 9.59 6.66 -22.77
N ARG A 478 9.82 7.64 -23.64
CA ARG A 478 8.84 8.11 -24.65
C ARG A 478 8.91 7.31 -25.96
N ASP A 479 9.41 6.08 -25.91
CA ASP A 479 9.59 5.17 -27.03
C ASP A 479 8.45 4.14 -27.16
N GLY A 480 7.41 4.25 -26.32
CA GLY A 480 6.27 3.34 -26.29
C GLY A 480 6.43 2.16 -25.33
N THR A 481 7.64 1.86 -24.85
CA THR A 481 7.94 0.68 -24.03
C THR A 481 7.44 0.76 -22.58
N ARG A 482 7.16 1.99 -22.07
CA ARG A 482 6.89 2.25 -20.63
C ARG A 482 7.99 1.70 -19.70
N GLN A 483 9.23 1.60 -20.19
CA GLN A 483 10.37 1.37 -19.32
C GLN A 483 10.63 2.61 -18.47
N LEU A 484 11.15 2.41 -17.26
CA LEU A 484 11.60 3.49 -16.40
C LEU A 484 12.73 4.27 -17.06
N ASP A 485 12.65 5.59 -16.99
CA ASP A 485 13.75 6.48 -17.40
C ASP A 485 14.78 6.52 -16.26
N SER A 486 15.93 5.89 -16.50
CA SER A 486 17.03 5.78 -15.51
C SER A 486 17.75 7.11 -15.24
N THR A 487 17.43 8.17 -16.00
CA THR A 487 18.05 9.50 -15.89
C THR A 487 17.14 10.54 -15.24
N GLN A 488 15.86 10.21 -15.01
CA GLN A 488 14.86 11.11 -14.45
C GLN A 488 14.30 10.55 -13.14
N GLY A 489 14.27 11.39 -12.12
CA GLY A 489 13.67 11.12 -10.82
C GLY A 489 13.88 12.29 -9.87
N GLY A 490 13.26 12.20 -8.70
CA GLY A 490 13.36 13.19 -7.64
C GLY A 490 14.28 12.76 -6.50
N GLY A 491 14.59 13.72 -5.65
CA GLY A 491 15.46 13.57 -4.49
C GLY A 491 14.72 13.49 -3.16
N LEU A 492 15.46 13.72 -2.08
CA LEU A 492 14.93 13.83 -0.72
C LEU A 492 15.08 15.27 -0.24
N PHE A 493 14.01 15.82 0.32
CA PHE A 493 13.97 17.21 0.79
C PHE A 493 13.63 17.26 2.27
N GLY A 494 14.26 18.16 3.02
CA GLY A 494 13.87 18.52 4.39
C GLY A 494 13.47 19.99 4.44
N LEU A 495 12.27 20.29 4.93
CA LEU A 495 11.72 21.65 4.99
C LEU A 495 11.41 22.03 6.43
N ASP A 496 11.77 23.24 6.82
CA ASP A 496 11.38 23.82 8.11
C ASP A 496 9.85 23.92 8.22
N LEU A 497 9.26 23.34 9.26
CA LEU A 497 7.81 23.27 9.44
C LEU A 497 7.16 24.65 9.66
N ALA A 498 7.90 25.59 10.25
CA ALA A 498 7.36 26.91 10.56
C ALA A 498 7.26 27.81 9.33
N SER A 499 8.21 27.68 8.39
CA SER A 499 8.37 28.61 7.26
C SER A 499 8.27 27.98 5.88
N GLY A 500 8.33 26.65 5.77
CA GLY A 500 8.36 25.93 4.49
C GLY A 500 9.69 26.04 3.74
N LYS A 501 10.73 26.63 4.33
CA LYS A 501 12.04 26.76 3.68
C LYS A 501 12.74 25.41 3.57
N ILE A 502 13.27 25.12 2.39
CA ILE A 502 14.13 23.93 2.17
C ILE A 502 15.43 24.12 2.97
N ALA A 503 15.68 23.19 3.89
CA ALA A 503 16.82 23.16 4.80
C ALA A 503 17.75 21.96 4.53
N MET A 504 17.29 20.99 3.73
CA MET A 504 18.06 19.82 3.29
C MET A 504 17.59 19.45 1.88
N GLU A 505 18.54 19.11 1.01
CA GLU A 505 18.28 18.57 -0.31
C GLU A 505 19.32 17.49 -0.61
N VAL A 506 18.85 16.31 -1.00
CA VAL A 506 19.68 15.23 -1.51
C VAL A 506 19.24 14.96 -2.94
N PRO A 507 20.12 15.14 -3.94
CA PRO A 507 19.76 14.91 -5.33
C PRO A 507 19.48 13.43 -5.62
N PRO A 508 18.71 13.12 -6.68
CA PRO A 508 18.52 11.75 -7.15
C PRO A 508 19.85 11.05 -7.40
N VAL A 509 19.99 9.80 -6.95
CA VAL A 509 21.19 8.97 -7.17
C VAL A 509 21.03 8.20 -8.47
N ALA A 510 21.92 8.43 -9.44
CA ALA A 510 21.85 7.82 -10.76
C ALA A 510 21.90 6.29 -10.73
N CYS A 511 21.16 5.66 -11.62
CA CYS A 511 21.06 4.20 -11.76
C CYS A 511 22.26 3.55 -12.47
N GLY A 512 23.11 4.33 -13.15
CA GLY A 512 24.10 3.78 -14.09
C GLY A 512 23.42 2.91 -15.16
N ASP A 513 24.04 1.78 -15.49
CA ASP A 513 23.57 0.84 -16.52
C ASP A 513 22.55 -0.20 -16.00
N ARG A 514 22.05 -0.04 -14.76
CA ARG A 514 21.13 -1.00 -14.14
C ARG A 514 19.79 -1.03 -14.89
N PRO A 515 19.35 -2.18 -15.41
CA PRO A 515 18.06 -2.28 -16.09
C PRO A 515 16.91 -2.12 -15.09
N LYS A 516 15.75 -1.62 -15.56
CA LYS A 516 14.54 -1.43 -14.76
C LYS A 516 14.78 -0.61 -13.47
N CYS A 517 15.66 0.38 -13.56
CA CYS A 517 16.01 1.25 -12.46
C CYS A 517 15.51 2.67 -12.74
N SER A 518 15.07 3.37 -11.69
CA SER A 518 14.84 4.81 -11.70
C SER A 518 15.50 5.42 -10.47
N PRO A 519 16.10 6.63 -10.58
CA PRO A 519 16.66 7.34 -9.45
C PRO A 519 15.57 7.93 -8.52
N ALA A 520 14.29 7.79 -8.89
CA ALA A 520 13.13 8.23 -8.11
C ALA A 520 13.11 7.68 -6.68
N LEU A 521 12.82 8.57 -5.73
CA LEU A 521 12.53 8.24 -4.34
C LEU A 521 11.02 8.37 -4.11
N SER A 522 10.28 7.28 -4.31
CA SER A 522 8.82 7.26 -4.17
C SER A 522 8.34 6.72 -2.83
N ALA A 523 9.05 5.77 -2.23
CA ALA A 523 8.66 5.15 -0.97
C ALA A 523 8.60 6.16 0.17
N ALA A 524 7.70 5.92 1.12
CA ALA A 524 7.60 6.77 2.29
C ALA A 524 8.93 6.78 3.07
N VAL A 525 9.21 7.87 3.77
CA VAL A 525 10.40 7.97 4.63
C VAL A 525 10.05 7.67 6.08
N SER A 526 11.08 7.35 6.86
CA SER A 526 10.98 7.20 8.32
C SER A 526 12.13 7.90 9.00
N LEU A 527 11.90 8.37 10.22
CA LEU A 527 12.89 9.12 10.97
C LEU A 527 13.21 8.44 12.30
N ILE A 528 14.46 8.60 12.71
CA ILE A 528 14.89 8.60 14.11
C ILE A 528 15.61 9.95 14.35
N PRO A 529 15.94 10.33 15.60
CA PRO A 529 16.72 11.54 15.84
C PRO A 529 18.01 11.58 15.00
N GLY A 530 18.11 12.59 14.14
CA GLY A 530 19.29 12.85 13.31
C GLY A 530 19.42 12.00 12.03
N VAL A 531 18.47 11.08 11.73
CA VAL A 531 18.57 10.22 10.55
C VAL A 531 17.22 10.06 9.82
N VAL A 532 17.28 10.16 8.49
CA VAL A 532 16.19 9.89 7.55
C VAL A 532 16.48 8.61 6.78
N PHE A 533 15.57 7.63 6.87
CA PHE A 533 15.63 6.41 6.08
C PHE A 533 14.70 6.51 4.86
N SER A 534 15.20 6.13 3.68
CA SER A 534 14.48 6.24 2.41
C SER A 534 14.76 5.05 1.50
N GLY A 535 13.71 4.50 0.89
CA GLY A 535 13.80 3.48 -0.16
C GLY A 535 13.55 4.10 -1.52
N GLY A 536 14.25 3.60 -2.55
CA GLY A 536 14.09 4.08 -3.93
C GLY A 536 13.58 3.02 -4.90
N VAL A 537 13.03 3.48 -6.02
CA VAL A 537 12.64 2.62 -7.15
C VAL A 537 13.84 1.85 -7.73
N SER A 538 15.04 2.39 -7.54
CA SER A 538 16.31 1.72 -7.82
C SER A 538 16.54 0.40 -7.05
N GLY A 539 15.84 0.19 -5.94
CA GLY A 539 16.01 -0.95 -5.03
C GLY A 539 17.06 -0.73 -3.94
N PHE A 540 17.60 0.49 -3.82
CA PHE A 540 18.46 0.83 -2.68
C PHE A 540 17.63 1.32 -1.50
N LEU A 541 17.98 0.82 -0.31
CA LEU A 541 17.56 1.37 0.98
C LEU A 541 18.72 2.20 1.53
N ARG A 542 18.46 3.45 1.89
CA ARG A 542 19.49 4.40 2.33
C ARG A 542 19.10 5.11 3.62
N ALA A 543 20.12 5.54 4.35
CA ALA A 543 19.99 6.38 5.52
C ALA A 543 20.85 7.64 5.35
N TYR A 544 20.26 8.80 5.59
CA TYR A 544 20.90 10.11 5.50
C TYR A 544 20.84 10.80 6.86
N ALA A 545 21.89 11.51 7.25
CA ALA A 545 21.80 12.48 8.32
C ALA A 545 20.81 13.59 7.93
N THR A 546 20.23 14.27 8.92
CA THR A 546 19.27 15.36 8.72
C THR A 546 19.85 16.62 8.05
N ASP A 547 21.15 16.62 7.77
CA ASP A 547 21.87 17.62 6.97
C ASP A 547 22.08 17.20 5.50
N GLY A 548 21.65 15.98 5.11
CA GLY A 548 21.79 15.44 3.76
C GLY A 548 22.94 14.46 3.55
N LYS A 549 23.83 14.27 4.53
CA LYS A 549 24.97 13.36 4.37
C LYS A 549 24.53 11.89 4.36
N LEU A 550 24.94 11.12 3.35
CA LEU A 550 24.73 9.67 3.32
C LEU A 550 25.50 8.99 4.47
N LEU A 551 24.79 8.19 5.27
CA LEU A 551 25.35 7.43 6.40
C LEU A 551 25.46 5.93 6.11
N TRP A 552 24.48 5.39 5.38
CA TRP A 552 24.37 3.96 5.11
C TRP A 552 23.55 3.70 3.84
N GLU A 553 23.89 2.62 3.14
CA GLU A 553 23.26 2.18 1.90
C GLU A 553 23.27 0.65 1.84
N PHE A 554 22.19 0.07 1.32
CA PHE A 554 22.08 -1.35 1.05
C PHE A 554 21.32 -1.61 -0.25
N ASP A 555 21.92 -2.38 -1.16
CA ASP A 555 21.25 -2.83 -2.39
C ASP A 555 20.33 -4.01 -2.06
N THR A 556 19.03 -3.82 -2.22
CA THR A 556 18.06 -4.88 -1.94
C THR A 556 17.74 -5.75 -3.15
N ALA A 557 18.07 -5.35 -4.39
CA ALA A 557 17.70 -6.14 -5.58
C ALA A 557 18.70 -7.27 -5.85
N GLN A 558 18.74 -8.22 -4.94
CA GLN A 558 19.56 -9.41 -4.97
C GLN A 558 18.81 -10.58 -4.34
N ASP A 559 19.37 -11.78 -4.48
CA ASP A 559 18.83 -12.97 -3.84
C ASP A 559 19.19 -13.01 -2.35
N PHE A 560 18.27 -13.54 -1.54
CA PHE A 560 18.46 -13.73 -0.10
C PHE A 560 18.16 -15.16 0.31
N LYS A 561 18.82 -15.60 1.38
CA LYS A 561 18.42 -16.81 2.10
C LYS A 561 17.33 -16.45 3.11
N ALA A 562 16.08 -16.78 2.80
CA ALA A 562 14.97 -16.52 3.71
C ALA A 562 14.90 -17.55 4.84
N VAL A 563 14.48 -17.09 6.02
CA VAL A 563 14.33 -17.91 7.24
C VAL A 563 13.25 -18.98 7.11
N ASN A 564 12.30 -18.80 6.19
CA ASN A 564 11.24 -19.75 5.87
C ASN A 564 11.55 -20.66 4.67
N GLY A 565 12.79 -20.67 4.17
CA GLY A 565 13.23 -21.56 3.08
C GLY A 565 12.70 -21.20 1.69
N VAL A 566 11.83 -20.21 1.58
CA VAL A 566 11.24 -19.76 0.31
C VAL A 566 12.28 -18.97 -0.51
N PRO A 567 12.39 -19.20 -1.83
CA PRO A 567 13.21 -18.36 -2.70
C PRO A 567 12.86 -16.88 -2.54
N ALA A 568 13.88 -16.09 -2.25
CA ALA A 568 13.74 -14.69 -1.86
C ALA A 568 14.59 -13.81 -2.77
N HIS A 569 13.95 -12.84 -3.39
CA HIS A 569 14.60 -11.81 -4.20
C HIS A 569 14.00 -10.45 -3.84
N GLY A 570 14.85 -9.46 -3.57
CA GLY A 570 14.39 -8.08 -3.43
C GLY A 570 14.33 -7.34 -4.76
N GLY A 571 13.90 -6.09 -4.76
CA GLY A 571 13.72 -5.30 -5.97
C GLY A 571 13.50 -3.83 -5.66
N ALA A 572 12.70 -3.17 -6.50
CA ALA A 572 12.32 -1.78 -6.30
C ALA A 572 11.61 -1.59 -4.95
N ILE A 573 11.83 -0.44 -4.32
CA ILE A 573 11.14 -0.04 -3.08
C ILE A 573 10.24 1.14 -3.42
N ASP A 574 8.95 0.87 -3.57
CA ASP A 574 7.92 1.83 -3.98
C ASP A 574 6.64 1.53 -3.18
N GLY A 575 6.35 2.34 -2.16
CA GLY A 575 5.26 2.07 -1.21
C GLY A 575 5.64 2.44 0.22
N PRO A 576 5.48 1.53 1.21
CA PRO A 576 5.77 1.85 2.59
C PRO A 576 7.26 2.09 2.82
N GLY A 577 7.55 3.05 3.70
CA GLY A 577 8.89 3.27 4.22
C GLY A 577 9.31 2.21 5.23
N PRO A 578 10.60 2.16 5.57
CA PRO A 578 11.11 1.23 6.56
C PRO A 578 10.53 1.50 7.95
N VAL A 579 10.55 0.50 8.82
CA VAL A 579 10.05 0.56 10.19
C VAL A 579 11.21 0.37 11.15
N ILE A 580 11.30 1.20 12.19
CA ILE A 580 12.39 1.16 13.17
C ILE A 580 11.83 0.87 14.55
N ALA A 581 12.33 -0.16 15.23
CA ALA A 581 11.98 -0.43 16.63
C ALA A 581 13.07 -1.26 17.31
N GLY A 582 13.47 -0.86 18.52
CA GLY A 582 14.30 -1.68 19.41
C GLY A 582 15.65 -2.10 18.84
N GLY A 583 16.32 -1.20 18.10
CA GLY A 583 17.61 -1.43 17.45
C GLY A 583 17.55 -2.14 16.10
N MET A 584 16.32 -2.40 15.60
CA MET A 584 16.08 -3.08 14.34
C MET A 584 15.46 -2.13 13.32
N LEU A 585 15.87 -2.29 12.07
CA LEU A 585 15.27 -1.66 10.89
C LEU A 585 14.63 -2.75 10.02
N TYR A 586 13.38 -2.58 9.62
CA TYR A 586 12.63 -3.52 8.78
C TYR A 586 12.21 -2.83 7.49
N SER A 587 12.40 -3.47 6.34
CA SER A 587 11.95 -2.92 5.06
C SER A 587 11.49 -4.01 4.12
N ASN A 588 10.37 -3.79 3.44
CA ASN A 588 10.04 -4.58 2.27
C ASN A 588 10.95 -4.21 1.11
N SER A 589 11.13 -5.17 0.22
CA SER A 589 11.81 -4.96 -1.05
C SER A 589 11.18 -5.83 -2.14
N GLY A 590 10.89 -5.19 -3.27
CA GLY A 590 10.23 -5.80 -4.41
C GLY A 590 8.92 -5.12 -4.78
N TYR A 591 8.93 -4.37 -5.87
CA TYR A 591 7.74 -3.70 -6.40
C TYR A 591 7.71 -3.81 -7.92
N GLY A 592 7.12 -4.90 -8.42
CA GLY A 592 7.06 -5.18 -9.85
C GLY A 592 6.03 -4.35 -10.64
N GLN A 593 5.29 -3.44 -9.99
CA GLN A 593 4.43 -2.51 -10.72
C GLN A 593 5.27 -1.40 -11.37
N TRP A 594 4.71 -0.70 -12.35
CA TRP A 594 5.36 0.43 -13.03
C TRP A 594 6.74 0.12 -13.61
N SER A 595 6.96 -1.10 -14.10
CA SER A 595 8.22 -1.55 -14.69
C SER A 595 9.41 -1.63 -13.72
N GLY A 596 9.17 -1.56 -12.40
CA GLY A 596 10.19 -1.76 -11.37
C GLY A 596 10.65 -3.22 -11.26
N VAL A 597 11.76 -3.44 -10.55
CA VAL A 597 12.23 -4.79 -10.22
C VAL A 597 11.28 -5.43 -9.22
N ALA A 598 10.67 -6.55 -9.62
CA ALA A 598 9.80 -7.34 -8.76
C ALA A 598 10.60 -8.01 -7.63
N GLY A 599 9.93 -8.30 -6.52
CA GLY A 599 10.52 -9.02 -5.41
C GLY A 599 9.48 -9.38 -4.37
N ASN A 600 9.90 -10.14 -3.37
CA ASN A 600 8.99 -10.80 -2.44
C ASN A 600 9.52 -10.85 -1.01
N VAL A 601 10.42 -9.93 -0.61
CA VAL A 601 11.13 -10.05 0.67
C VAL A 601 10.75 -8.94 1.65
N LEU A 602 10.74 -9.34 2.92
CA LEU A 602 10.89 -8.47 4.08
C LEU A 602 12.30 -8.67 4.63
N LEU A 603 13.05 -7.59 4.78
CA LEU A 603 14.42 -7.57 5.27
C LEU A 603 14.45 -6.95 6.66
N ALA A 604 15.23 -7.56 7.57
CA ALA A 604 15.51 -7.00 8.88
C ALA A 604 17.00 -6.76 9.05
N PHE A 605 17.35 -5.60 9.58
CA PHE A 605 18.72 -5.16 9.80
C PHE A 605 18.95 -4.86 11.28
N GLU A 606 20.16 -5.14 11.74
CA GLU A 606 20.64 -4.81 13.07
C GLU A 606 22.04 -4.21 13.02
N VAL A 607 22.45 -3.59 14.12
CA VAL A 607 23.83 -3.11 14.27
C VAL A 607 24.77 -4.32 14.40
N GLY A 608 25.70 -4.47 13.45
CA GLY A 608 26.69 -5.54 13.53
C GLY A 608 27.61 -5.36 14.73
N THR A 609 27.96 -6.46 15.39
CA THR A 609 29.07 -6.50 16.36
C THR A 609 30.39 -6.34 15.60
N GLU A 610 31.31 -5.53 16.14
CA GLU A 610 32.64 -5.26 15.54
C GLU A 610 33.45 -6.53 15.28
#